data_AF-A0AA43UGA0-F1
#
_entry.id   AF-A0AA43UGA0-F1
#
_cell.length_a   1.000
_cell.length_b   1.000
_cell.length_c   1.000
_cell.angle_alpha   90.00
_cell.angle_beta   90.00
_cell.angle_gamma   90.00
#
_symmetry.space_group_name_H-M   'P 1'
#
loop_
_entity.id
_entity.type
_entity.pdbx_description
1 polymer ?
#
loop_
_entity_poly.entity_id
_entity_poly.type
_entity_poly.pdbx_seq_one_letter_code
_entity_poly.pdbx_strand_id
1 'polypeptide(L)'
;MKCKCKNNCISYNTKNIEDIRKRFKKCSECSSINLKKHIPLKEQIDLNLIDENYYKCKCNKRHLDIVMAHILKIMISENEIKDNSSLRNIGTPLITPAIPIELQDIPYLIENSLTIITPKISSKTAEKIVNKIPEVKGVIEGDTRKTVGQLDTGTEINTYDLKAGCDIRCDILIAPKGLLYIYKPQTQVHIEYPKIPAPKIMQLDEKLEKLDNPKVLDCTCGPGTLGIYALLSGAKHVTFNDINLITRNITKTNIKINLPSIERERYSLYNMDILTLAKTTFQKFDLAILDTFPGIKTDKYEKALLRRSKEVLII
;
A
#
# COMPACT_ATOMS: atom_id res chain seq x y z
N MET A 1 -11.12 -9.41 -1.86
CA MET A 1 -9.73 -9.83 -1.63
C MET A 1 -9.69 -10.80 -0.45
N LYS A 2 -8.78 -11.78 -0.47
CA LYS A 2 -8.54 -12.72 0.64
C LYS A 2 -7.04 -12.72 0.97
N CYS A 3 -6.67 -12.95 2.25
CA CYS A 3 -5.27 -13.23 2.57
C CYS A 3 -4.82 -14.53 1.88
N LYS A 4 -3.57 -14.57 1.44
CA LYS A 4 -2.88 -15.82 1.04
C LYS A 4 -2.23 -16.54 2.24
N CYS A 5 -2.26 -15.92 3.41
CA CYS A 5 -1.76 -16.44 4.67
C CYS A 5 -2.88 -17.03 5.54
N LYS A 6 -2.48 -17.73 6.60
CA LYS A 6 -3.40 -18.20 7.65
C LYS A 6 -3.94 -17.06 8.55
N ASN A 7 -3.38 -15.85 8.45
CA ASN A 7 -3.74 -14.71 9.27
C ASN A 7 -4.90 -13.90 8.65
N ASN A 8 -5.78 -13.35 9.50
CA ASN A 8 -6.79 -12.39 9.06
C ASN A 8 -6.18 -10.99 8.87
N CYS A 9 -5.42 -10.83 7.79
CA CYS A 9 -4.66 -9.61 7.46
C CYS A 9 -5.51 -8.38 7.11
N ILE A 10 -6.84 -8.51 7.11
CA ILE A 10 -7.80 -7.44 6.79
C ILE A 10 -8.69 -7.25 8.03
N SER A 11 -8.26 -6.40 8.96
CA SER A 11 -8.82 -6.39 10.32
C SER A 11 -8.71 -5.06 11.10
N TYR A 12 -8.49 -3.91 10.45
CA TYR A 12 -8.43 -2.62 11.15
C TYR A 12 -9.83 -2.03 11.33
N ASN A 13 -10.17 -1.69 12.58
CA ASN A 13 -11.43 -1.07 12.97
C ASN A 13 -11.26 0.12 13.94
N THR A 14 -10.04 0.50 14.30
CA THR A 14 -9.83 1.65 15.19
C THR A 14 -10.23 2.94 14.49
N LYS A 15 -10.68 3.95 15.22
CA LYS A 15 -10.92 5.30 14.69
C LYS A 15 -9.83 6.28 15.13
N ASN A 16 -8.87 5.82 15.93
CA ASN A 16 -7.87 6.65 16.56
C ASN A 16 -6.47 6.37 16.00
N ILE A 17 -5.89 7.38 15.35
CA ILE A 17 -4.55 7.32 14.76
C ILE A 17 -3.46 7.15 15.82
N GLU A 18 -3.65 7.71 17.01
CA GLU A 18 -2.66 7.61 18.09
C GLU A 18 -2.50 6.19 18.61
N ASP A 19 -3.58 5.41 18.63
CA ASP A 19 -3.51 4.01 19.04
C ASP A 19 -2.75 3.17 18.01
N ILE A 20 -2.84 3.53 16.72
CA ILE A 20 -2.04 2.91 15.67
C ILE A 20 -0.57 3.31 15.82
N ARG A 21 -0.27 4.60 16.05
CA ARG A 21 1.10 5.11 16.26
C ARG A 21 1.77 4.43 17.46
N LYS A 22 1.07 4.27 18.58
CA LYS A 22 1.57 3.59 19.79
C LYS A 22 2.00 2.14 19.54
N ARG A 23 1.45 1.46 18.54
CA ARG A 23 1.87 0.09 18.18
C ARG A 23 3.33 0.03 17.73
N PHE A 24 3.84 1.09 17.10
CA PHE A 24 5.22 1.16 16.60
C PHE A 24 6.17 1.97 17.50
N LYS A 25 5.65 2.58 18.58
CA LYS A 25 6.47 3.25 19.59
C LYS A 25 7.20 2.23 20.45
N LYS A 26 8.44 2.59 20.82
CA LYS A 26 9.27 1.84 21.77
C LYS A 26 8.67 1.92 23.18
N CYS A 27 8.86 0.87 23.99
CA CYS A 27 8.64 0.95 25.43
C CYS A 27 9.93 1.41 26.14
N SER A 28 9.89 1.63 27.46
CA SER A 28 11.07 2.01 28.25
C SER A 28 12.21 1.00 28.20
N GLU A 29 11.91 -0.29 27.97
CA GLU A 29 12.89 -1.38 27.88
C GLU A 29 13.33 -1.70 26.45
N CYS A 30 12.80 -1.00 25.44
CA CYS A 30 13.21 -1.22 24.06
C CYS A 30 14.60 -0.63 23.83
N SER A 31 15.55 -1.49 23.46
CA SER A 31 16.89 -1.09 23.02
C SER A 31 17.01 -1.13 21.49
N SER A 32 17.97 -0.37 20.98
CA SER A 32 18.40 -0.44 19.59
C SER A 32 19.91 -0.21 19.52
N ILE A 33 20.49 -0.54 18.36
CA ILE A 33 21.84 -0.15 17.97
C ILE A 33 21.76 0.69 16.72
N ASN A 34 22.64 1.68 16.61
CA ASN A 34 22.72 2.55 15.45
C ASN A 34 23.55 1.87 14.35
N LEU A 35 22.89 1.16 13.44
CA LEU A 35 23.54 0.51 12.31
C LEU A 35 23.73 1.49 11.15
N LYS A 36 24.98 1.66 10.72
CA LYS A 36 25.31 2.42 9.53
C LYS A 36 24.88 1.62 8.30
N LYS A 37 23.81 2.08 7.65
CA LYS A 37 23.13 1.38 6.53
C LYS A 37 24.01 1.11 5.30
N HIS A 38 25.16 1.80 5.19
CA HIS A 38 26.10 1.68 4.07
C HIS A 38 27.34 0.84 4.40
N ILE A 39 27.59 0.55 5.68
CA ILE A 39 28.72 -0.29 6.09
C ILE A 39 28.27 -1.76 6.03
N PRO A 40 29.13 -2.69 5.58
CA PRO A 40 28.84 -4.12 5.63
C PRO A 40 28.41 -4.56 7.03
N LEU A 41 27.42 -5.45 7.12
CA LEU A 41 26.87 -5.85 8.42
C LEU A 41 27.91 -6.57 9.29
N LYS A 42 28.74 -7.42 8.68
CA LYS A 42 29.80 -8.19 9.37
C LYS A 42 30.89 -7.33 10.02
N GLU A 43 31.03 -6.08 9.58
CA GLU A 43 31.99 -5.11 10.15
C GLU A 43 31.43 -4.39 11.38
N GLN A 44 30.11 -4.51 11.63
CA GLN A 44 29.41 -3.80 12.70
C GLN A 44 28.92 -4.74 13.80
N ILE A 45 28.59 -6.00 13.46
CA ILE A 45 28.05 -7.00 14.38
C ILE A 45 28.61 -8.38 14.01
N ASP A 46 28.95 -9.18 15.02
CA ASP A 46 29.15 -10.63 14.83
C ASP A 46 27.81 -11.30 14.43
N LEU A 47 27.75 -11.80 13.19
CA LEU A 47 26.56 -12.44 12.64
C LEU A 47 26.10 -13.65 13.46
N ASN A 48 26.99 -14.31 14.22
CA ASN A 48 26.62 -15.44 15.07
C ASN A 48 25.67 -15.03 16.20
N LEU A 49 25.71 -13.78 16.64
CA LEU A 49 24.86 -13.25 17.72
C LEU A 49 23.42 -12.97 17.28
N ILE A 50 23.18 -12.79 15.97
CA ILE A 50 21.85 -12.37 15.47
C ILE A 50 20.92 -13.58 15.35
N ASP A 51 19.98 -13.73 16.27
CA ASP A 51 18.96 -14.78 16.26
C ASP A 51 17.52 -14.22 16.41
N GLU A 52 16.56 -15.11 16.64
CA GLU A 52 15.14 -14.76 16.83
C GLU A 52 14.86 -13.89 18.07
N ASN A 53 15.78 -13.81 19.03
CA ASN A 53 15.67 -13.04 20.27
C ASN A 53 16.60 -11.82 20.31
N TYR A 54 17.60 -11.75 19.42
CA TYR A 54 18.54 -10.63 19.33
C TYR A 54 17.81 -9.29 19.25
N TYR A 55 18.05 -8.41 20.25
CA TYR A 55 17.40 -7.10 20.41
C TYR A 55 15.85 -7.12 20.34
N LYS A 56 15.22 -8.27 20.58
CA LYS A 56 13.77 -8.35 20.75
C LYS A 56 13.44 -7.91 22.17
N CYS A 57 12.63 -6.87 22.29
CA CYS A 57 12.19 -6.39 23.60
C CYS A 57 11.14 -7.33 24.20
N LYS A 58 10.99 -7.34 25.53
CA LYS A 58 9.93 -8.08 26.23
C LYS A 58 8.51 -7.70 25.79
N CYS A 59 8.31 -6.50 25.26
CA CYS A 59 7.05 -6.10 24.63
C CYS A 59 6.82 -6.73 23.24
N ASN A 60 7.66 -7.69 22.83
CA ASN A 60 7.67 -8.36 21.53
C ASN A 60 7.89 -7.45 20.32
N LYS A 61 8.51 -6.29 20.54
CA LYS A 61 8.88 -5.36 19.49
C LYS A 61 10.37 -5.35 19.23
N ARG A 62 10.76 -5.06 17.99
CA ARG A 62 12.15 -4.96 17.56
C ARG A 62 12.34 -3.79 16.60
N HIS A 63 13.42 -3.04 16.76
CA HIS A 63 13.76 -1.93 15.87
C HIS A 63 13.95 -2.39 14.42
N LEU A 64 13.41 -1.66 13.44
CA LEU A 64 13.44 -2.03 12.01
C LEU A 64 14.82 -2.45 11.52
N ASP A 65 15.87 -1.65 11.79
CA ASP A 65 17.22 -1.96 11.28
C ASP A 65 17.78 -3.28 11.83
N ILE A 66 17.33 -3.74 13.00
CA ILE A 66 17.70 -5.05 13.56
C ILE A 66 16.98 -6.17 12.82
N VAL A 67 15.68 -5.99 12.53
CA VAL A 67 14.92 -6.92 11.69
C VAL A 67 15.59 -7.05 10.32
N MET A 68 15.98 -5.93 9.72
CA MET A 68 16.72 -5.92 8.45
C MET A 68 18.08 -6.61 8.56
N ALA A 69 18.82 -6.41 9.66
CA ALA A 69 20.08 -7.11 9.89
C ALA A 69 19.90 -8.63 9.97
N HIS A 70 18.83 -9.10 10.62
CA HIS A 70 18.52 -10.53 10.68
C HIS A 70 18.13 -11.09 9.31
N ILE A 71 17.35 -10.36 8.50
CA ILE A 71 17.07 -10.74 7.10
C ILE A 71 18.38 -10.87 6.31
N LEU A 72 19.26 -9.87 6.41
CA LEU A 72 20.55 -9.88 5.71
C LEU A 72 21.43 -11.06 6.11
N LYS A 73 21.49 -11.40 7.41
CA LYS A 73 22.17 -12.60 7.90
C LYS A 73 21.66 -13.85 7.18
N ILE A 74 20.33 -14.03 7.11
CA ILE A 74 19.75 -15.21 6.46
C ILE A 74 20.13 -15.24 4.97
N MET A 75 20.01 -14.11 4.27
CA MET A 75 20.36 -14.02 2.85
C MET A 75 21.84 -14.30 2.57
N ILE A 76 22.76 -13.83 3.44
CA ILE A 76 24.19 -14.17 3.36
C ILE A 76 24.39 -15.67 3.59
N SER A 77 23.76 -16.25 4.62
CA SER A 77 23.92 -17.68 4.95
C SER A 77 23.40 -18.63 3.86
N GLU A 78 22.41 -18.19 3.08
CA GLU A 78 21.87 -18.96 1.93
C GLU A 78 22.55 -18.60 0.61
N ASN A 79 23.62 -17.79 0.62
CA ASN A 79 24.36 -17.33 -0.57
C ASN A 79 23.51 -16.55 -1.60
N GLU A 80 22.43 -15.92 -1.17
CA GLU A 80 21.60 -15.05 -2.02
C GLU A 80 22.23 -13.67 -2.21
N ILE A 81 23.03 -13.24 -1.22
CA ILE A 81 23.72 -11.95 -1.17
C ILE A 81 25.15 -12.16 -0.63
N LYS A 82 26.10 -11.34 -1.11
CA LYS A 82 27.51 -11.39 -0.69
C LYS A 82 27.68 -11.02 0.79
N ASP A 83 28.68 -11.62 1.45
CA ASP A 83 28.97 -11.43 2.87
C ASP A 83 29.41 -9.99 3.25
N ASN A 84 29.93 -9.22 2.28
CA ASN A 84 30.29 -7.80 2.42
C ASN A 84 29.12 -6.84 2.15
N SER A 85 27.89 -7.33 2.17
CA SER A 85 26.71 -6.51 1.92
C SER A 85 26.25 -5.72 3.15
N SER A 86 25.55 -4.63 2.88
CA SER A 86 24.99 -3.70 3.86
C SER A 86 23.46 -3.80 3.88
N LEU A 87 22.81 -3.11 4.82
CA LEU A 87 21.34 -3.08 4.91
C LEU A 87 20.66 -2.54 3.63
N ARG A 88 21.36 -1.73 2.82
CA ARG A 88 20.85 -1.23 1.53
C ARG A 88 20.67 -2.31 0.47
N ASN A 89 21.35 -3.45 0.61
CA ASN A 89 21.35 -4.52 -0.39
C ASN A 89 20.14 -5.46 -0.27
N ILE A 90 19.40 -5.40 0.84
CA ILE A 90 18.31 -6.34 1.13
C ILE A 90 17.09 -6.05 0.26
N GLY A 91 16.70 -4.78 0.16
CA GLY A 91 15.49 -4.36 -0.54
C GLY A 91 14.71 -3.28 0.19
N THR A 92 13.46 -3.09 -0.22
CA THR A 92 12.57 -2.06 0.32
C THR A 92 11.66 -2.63 1.41
N PRO A 93 11.76 -2.14 2.66
CA PRO A 93 10.86 -2.52 3.73
C PRO A 93 9.50 -1.81 3.59
N LEU A 94 8.42 -2.58 3.58
CA LEU A 94 7.05 -2.08 3.57
C LEU A 94 6.36 -2.45 4.88
N ILE A 95 6.11 -1.44 5.70
CA ILE A 95 5.46 -1.62 7.01
C ILE A 95 3.94 -1.59 6.84
N THR A 96 3.25 -2.44 7.59
CA THR A 96 1.78 -2.48 7.69
C THR A 96 1.29 -2.46 9.15
N PRO A 97 0.33 -1.59 9.50
CA PRO A 97 -0.25 -0.57 8.63
C PRO A 97 0.78 0.53 8.36
N ALA A 98 0.77 1.04 7.13
CA ALA A 98 1.49 2.25 6.79
C ALA A 98 0.68 3.45 7.24
N ILE A 99 1.22 4.16 8.22
CA ILE A 99 0.74 5.47 8.62
C ILE A 99 1.75 6.51 8.13
N PRO A 100 1.32 7.74 7.86
CA PRO A 100 2.28 8.81 7.71
C PRO A 100 2.93 9.05 9.09
N ILE A 101 4.17 8.61 9.22
CA ILE A 101 4.99 8.77 10.41
C ILE A 101 5.70 10.12 10.27
N GLU A 102 5.52 11.01 11.25
CA GLU A 102 6.41 12.15 11.42
C GLU A 102 7.81 11.58 11.70
N LEU A 103 8.75 11.89 10.81
CA LEU A 103 10.06 11.26 10.57
C LEU A 103 11.05 11.17 11.76
N GLN A 104 10.63 11.34 13.00
CA GLN A 104 11.57 11.48 14.12
C GLN A 104 12.08 10.15 14.68
N ASP A 105 11.35 9.04 14.56
CA ASP A 105 11.82 7.73 15.05
C ASP A 105 11.59 6.58 14.06
N ILE A 106 12.63 5.79 13.83
CA ILE A 106 12.54 4.51 13.10
C ILE A 106 11.62 3.57 13.92
N PRO A 107 10.63 2.93 13.28
CA PRO A 107 9.61 2.18 14.00
C PRO A 107 10.15 0.90 14.65
N TYR A 108 9.56 0.57 15.79
CA TYR A 108 9.69 -0.72 16.44
C TYR A 108 8.59 -1.64 15.93
N LEU A 109 8.99 -2.64 15.15
CA LEU A 109 8.09 -3.56 14.47
C LEU A 109 7.47 -4.55 15.46
N ILE A 110 6.21 -4.87 15.21
CA ILE A 110 5.47 -5.96 15.86
C ILE A 110 5.45 -7.18 14.92
N GLU A 111 4.97 -8.31 15.42
CA GLU A 111 4.77 -9.51 14.60
C GLU A 111 3.91 -9.23 13.36
N ASN A 112 4.25 -9.86 12.23
CA ASN A 112 3.51 -9.77 10.98
C ASN A 112 3.26 -8.32 10.48
N SER A 113 4.23 -7.42 10.70
CA SER A 113 4.09 -6.01 10.31
C SER A 113 5.03 -5.55 9.19
N LEU A 114 5.93 -6.41 8.71
CA LEU A 114 6.88 -6.08 7.65
C LEU A 114 6.72 -7.00 6.43
N THR A 115 6.50 -6.41 5.26
CA THR A 115 6.72 -7.08 3.98
C THR A 115 7.98 -6.51 3.35
N ILE A 116 8.82 -7.34 2.74
CA ILE A 116 10.04 -6.86 2.05
C ILE A 116 9.97 -7.13 0.56
N ILE A 117 10.30 -6.12 -0.25
CA ILE A 117 10.51 -6.27 -1.69
C ILE A 117 12.00 -6.33 -1.95
N THR A 118 12.47 -7.42 -2.50
CA THR A 118 13.88 -7.65 -2.82
C THR A 118 14.05 -7.99 -4.31
N PRO A 119 15.15 -7.59 -4.98
CA PRO A 119 15.32 -7.82 -6.42
C PRO A 119 15.33 -9.30 -6.83
N LYS A 120 15.89 -10.18 -6.01
CA LYS A 120 16.01 -11.61 -6.28
C LYS A 120 16.13 -12.39 -4.99
N ILE A 121 15.33 -13.44 -4.84
CA ILE A 121 15.42 -14.36 -3.70
C ILE A 121 14.74 -15.69 -4.00
N SER A 122 15.34 -16.82 -3.60
CA SER A 122 14.65 -18.10 -3.73
C SER A 122 13.47 -18.23 -2.76
N SER A 123 12.47 -19.04 -3.13
CA SER A 123 11.34 -19.36 -2.24
C SER A 123 11.79 -20.00 -0.93
N LYS A 124 12.83 -20.86 -0.96
CA LYS A 124 13.43 -21.47 0.23
C LYS A 124 13.95 -20.43 1.22
N THR A 125 14.72 -19.45 0.75
CA THR A 125 15.24 -18.37 1.61
C THR A 125 14.09 -17.49 2.12
N ALA A 126 13.13 -17.16 1.26
CA ALA A 126 11.96 -16.37 1.63
C ALA A 126 11.12 -17.04 2.73
N GLU A 127 10.86 -18.34 2.64
CA GLU A 127 10.18 -19.12 3.67
C GLU A 127 10.98 -19.14 4.97
N LYS A 128 12.30 -19.32 4.90
CA LYS A 128 13.17 -19.28 6.08
C LYS A 128 13.11 -17.92 6.77
N ILE A 129 13.07 -16.81 6.02
CA ILE A 129 12.92 -15.46 6.56
C ILE A 129 11.58 -15.32 7.31
N VAL A 130 10.46 -15.67 6.66
CA VAL A 130 9.11 -15.56 7.26
C VAL A 130 8.99 -16.44 8.51
N ASN A 131 9.57 -17.64 8.50
CA ASN A 131 9.47 -18.56 9.62
C ASN A 131 10.37 -18.19 10.81
N LYS A 132 11.55 -17.59 10.57
CA LYS A 132 12.53 -17.28 11.63
C LYS A 132 12.43 -15.86 12.17
N ILE A 133 11.79 -14.94 11.46
CA ILE A 133 11.74 -13.52 11.82
C ILE A 133 10.27 -13.13 12.02
N PRO A 134 9.76 -13.13 13.27
CA PRO A 134 8.33 -12.95 13.55
C PRO A 134 7.75 -11.66 13.00
N GLU A 135 8.55 -10.60 12.90
CA GLU A 135 8.12 -9.31 12.36
C GLU A 135 7.84 -9.36 10.84
N VAL A 136 8.47 -10.30 10.12
CA VAL A 136 8.33 -10.45 8.67
C VAL A 136 7.07 -11.23 8.32
N LYS A 137 6.11 -10.51 7.76
CA LYS A 137 4.85 -11.01 7.23
C LYS A 137 4.98 -11.68 5.87
N GLY A 138 5.89 -11.19 5.02
CA GLY A 138 6.03 -11.69 3.66
C GLY A 138 7.24 -11.15 2.92
N VAL A 139 7.63 -11.89 1.89
CA VAL A 139 8.81 -11.61 1.07
C VAL A 139 8.39 -11.65 -0.40
N ILE A 140 8.69 -10.56 -1.11
CA ILE A 140 8.32 -10.35 -2.51
C ILE A 140 9.61 -10.21 -3.33
N GLU A 141 9.70 -10.94 -4.43
CA GLU A 141 10.69 -10.69 -5.46
C GLU A 141 10.16 -9.64 -6.45
N GLY A 142 10.84 -8.49 -6.54
CA GLY A 142 10.40 -7.39 -7.39
C GLY A 142 11.39 -6.22 -7.46
N ASP A 143 11.12 -5.29 -8.36
CA ASP A 143 11.93 -4.07 -8.56
C ASP A 143 11.04 -2.84 -8.46
N THR A 144 11.17 -2.09 -7.37
CA THR A 144 10.36 -0.90 -7.06
C THR A 144 10.48 0.23 -8.08
N ARG A 145 11.41 0.14 -9.04
CA ARG A 145 11.52 1.07 -10.19
C ARG A 145 10.53 0.74 -11.31
N LYS A 146 9.97 -0.47 -11.32
CA LYS A 146 8.97 -0.92 -12.28
C LYS A 146 7.56 -0.70 -11.72
N THR A 147 6.71 0.00 -12.47
CA THR A 147 5.31 0.21 -12.10
C THR A 147 4.54 -1.11 -12.14
N VAL A 148 3.97 -1.52 -11.01
CA VAL A 148 3.03 -2.64 -10.92
C VAL A 148 1.63 -2.19 -11.34
N GLY A 149 0.97 -2.98 -12.17
CA GLY A 149 -0.36 -2.69 -12.72
C GLY A 149 -0.39 -2.73 -14.25
N GLN A 150 -1.42 -2.14 -14.84
CA GLN A 150 -1.64 -2.08 -16.28
C GLN A 150 -1.65 -0.62 -16.73
N LEU A 151 -0.83 -0.28 -17.74
CA LEU A 151 -0.67 1.10 -18.19
C LEU A 151 -1.73 1.50 -19.24
N ASP A 152 -2.05 0.59 -20.16
CA ASP A 152 -3.03 0.82 -21.22
C ASP A 152 -3.70 -0.49 -21.67
N THR A 153 -4.75 -0.37 -22.47
CA THR A 153 -5.49 -1.48 -23.07
C THR A 153 -4.56 -2.35 -23.89
N GLY A 154 -4.62 -3.67 -23.69
CA GLY A 154 -3.79 -4.63 -24.42
C GLY A 154 -2.34 -4.71 -23.94
N THR A 155 -1.93 -3.90 -22.95
CA THR A 155 -0.63 -4.05 -22.29
C THR A 155 -0.69 -5.16 -21.24
N GLU A 156 0.45 -5.83 -21.02
CA GLU A 156 0.60 -6.83 -19.97
C GLU A 156 0.43 -6.19 -18.57
N ILE A 157 -0.20 -6.94 -17.66
CA ILE A 157 -0.31 -6.53 -16.26
C ILE A 157 1.00 -6.90 -15.56
N ASN A 158 1.83 -5.90 -15.27
CA ASN A 158 3.06 -6.13 -14.54
C ASN A 158 2.75 -6.42 -13.06
N THR A 159 3.31 -7.51 -12.53
CA THR A 159 3.18 -7.93 -11.12
C THR A 159 4.53 -8.36 -10.56
N TYR A 160 4.67 -8.33 -9.23
CA TYR A 160 5.79 -8.96 -8.55
C TYR A 160 5.43 -10.37 -8.09
N ASP A 161 6.45 -11.13 -7.69
CA ASP A 161 6.25 -12.51 -7.23
C ASP A 161 6.29 -12.61 -5.71
N LEU A 162 5.24 -13.18 -5.10
CA LEU A 162 5.19 -13.42 -3.66
C LEU A 162 5.90 -14.75 -3.36
N LYS A 163 7.14 -14.67 -2.87
CA LYS A 163 7.95 -15.86 -2.58
C LYS A 163 7.55 -16.56 -1.29
N ALA A 164 7.10 -15.83 -0.27
CA ALA A 164 6.60 -16.40 0.98
C ALA A 164 5.68 -15.44 1.75
N GLY A 165 4.76 -15.99 2.55
CA GLY A 165 3.95 -15.24 3.50
C GLY A 165 2.78 -14.47 2.87
N CYS A 166 2.62 -13.19 3.22
CA CYS A 166 1.55 -12.33 2.71
C CYS A 166 2.03 -10.92 2.37
N ASP A 167 1.52 -10.39 1.26
CA ASP A 167 1.79 -9.06 0.71
C ASP A 167 0.66 -8.04 0.92
N ILE A 168 -0.38 -8.37 1.69
CA ILE A 168 -1.45 -7.40 1.98
C ILE A 168 -0.89 -6.34 2.94
N ARG A 169 -0.77 -5.11 2.46
CA ARG A 169 -0.46 -3.93 3.26
C ARG A 169 -1.73 -3.10 3.44
N CYS A 170 -1.89 -2.52 4.62
CA CYS A 170 -2.92 -1.51 4.88
C CYS A 170 -2.27 -0.13 4.89
N ASP A 171 -2.72 0.76 4.03
CA ASP A 171 -2.35 2.17 4.03
C ASP A 171 -3.45 2.95 4.75
N ILE A 172 -3.07 3.72 5.76
CA ILE A 172 -3.98 4.55 6.53
C ILE A 172 -3.76 6.00 6.11
N LEU A 173 -4.79 6.60 5.51
CA LEU A 173 -4.77 8.01 5.14
C LEU A 173 -5.57 8.82 6.15
N ILE A 174 -5.03 9.96 6.55
CA ILE A 174 -5.73 10.95 7.37
C ILE A 174 -6.45 11.89 6.41
N ALA A 175 -7.78 11.85 6.42
CA ALA A 175 -8.63 12.66 5.55
C ALA A 175 -9.59 13.55 6.36
N PRO A 176 -10.14 14.62 5.76
CA PRO A 176 -11.04 15.56 6.46
C PRO A 176 -12.29 14.87 7.03
N LYS A 177 -12.83 13.87 6.33
CA LYS A 177 -13.98 13.07 6.81
C LYS A 177 -13.60 11.86 7.68
N GLY A 178 -12.35 11.77 8.14
CA GLY A 178 -11.86 10.71 9.03
C GLY A 178 -10.74 9.85 8.43
N LEU A 179 -10.45 8.71 9.08
CA LEU A 179 -9.41 7.79 8.63
C LEU A 179 -9.91 6.89 7.50
N LEU A 180 -9.09 6.77 6.45
CA LEU A 180 -9.31 5.83 5.34
C LEU A 180 -8.35 4.64 5.48
N TYR A 181 -8.90 3.43 5.39
CA TYR A 181 -8.15 2.18 5.42
C TYR A 181 -8.11 1.55 4.03
N ILE A 182 -6.95 1.61 3.38
CA ILE A 182 -6.80 1.13 2.00
C ILE A 182 -5.89 -0.09 1.99
N TYR A 183 -6.48 -1.26 1.80
CA TYR A 183 -5.73 -2.52 1.72
C TYR A 183 -5.31 -2.80 0.27
N LYS A 184 -4.06 -3.25 0.13
CA LYS A 184 -3.38 -3.41 -1.15
C LYS A 184 -2.49 -4.66 -1.14
N PRO A 185 -2.68 -5.63 -2.04
CA PRO A 185 -1.69 -6.69 -2.28
C PRO A 185 -0.51 -6.09 -3.04
N GLN A 186 0.63 -5.92 -2.38
CA GLN A 186 1.79 -5.19 -2.91
C GLN A 186 2.38 -5.82 -4.18
N THR A 187 2.06 -7.09 -4.47
CA THR A 187 2.47 -7.73 -5.73
C THR A 187 1.67 -7.28 -6.96
N GLN A 188 0.48 -6.68 -6.78
CA GLN A 188 -0.48 -6.48 -7.86
C GLN A 188 -0.95 -5.03 -8.05
N VAL A 189 -0.56 -4.12 -7.16
CA VAL A 189 -0.88 -2.70 -7.28
C VAL A 189 0.33 -1.81 -7.06
N HIS A 190 0.31 -0.63 -7.67
CA HIS A 190 1.35 0.37 -7.48
C HIS A 190 1.50 0.78 -6.01
N ILE A 191 2.76 0.96 -5.60
CA ILE A 191 3.14 1.25 -4.23
C ILE A 191 3.14 2.77 -4.07
N GLU A 192 2.24 3.26 -3.22
CA GLU A 192 2.23 4.65 -2.79
C GLU A 192 2.38 4.70 -1.27
N TYR A 193 3.07 5.73 -0.79
CA TYR A 193 3.19 6.00 0.63
C TYR A 193 2.17 7.07 1.05
N PRO A 194 1.45 6.86 2.17
CA PRO A 194 0.62 7.91 2.77
C PRO A 194 1.45 9.17 3.05
N LYS A 195 0.91 10.35 2.72
CA LYS A 195 1.52 11.66 2.95
C LYS A 195 0.65 12.49 3.91
N ILE A 196 1.26 13.42 4.65
CA ILE A 196 0.56 14.46 5.41
C ILE A 196 1.01 15.84 4.88
N PRO A 197 0.07 16.70 4.46
CA PRO A 197 -1.32 16.37 4.13
C PRO A 197 -1.38 15.35 2.97
N ALA A 198 -2.51 14.67 2.78
CA ALA A 198 -2.72 13.76 1.64
C ALA A 198 -3.18 14.59 0.42
N PRO A 199 -2.30 14.98 -0.53
CA PRO A 199 -2.60 16.08 -1.44
C PRO A 199 -3.77 15.79 -2.39
N LYS A 200 -3.82 14.56 -2.90
CA LYS A 200 -4.91 14.08 -3.78
C LYS A 200 -6.28 14.15 -3.09
N ILE A 201 -6.32 13.86 -1.79
CA ILE A 201 -7.55 13.91 -0.98
C ILE A 201 -7.95 15.36 -0.70
N MET A 202 -7.00 16.25 -0.36
CA MET A 202 -7.30 17.67 -0.14
C MET A 202 -7.89 18.32 -1.39
N GLN A 203 -7.28 18.09 -2.56
CA GLN A 203 -7.78 18.62 -3.83
C GLN A 203 -9.19 18.13 -4.14
N LEU A 204 -9.48 16.85 -3.88
CA LEU A 204 -10.81 16.30 -4.08
C LEU A 204 -11.83 16.88 -3.08
N ASP A 205 -11.44 17.06 -1.81
CA ASP A 205 -12.31 17.64 -0.78
C ASP A 205 -12.79 19.04 -1.17
N GLU A 206 -11.85 19.92 -1.58
CA GLU A 206 -12.16 21.29 -2.02
C GLU A 206 -13.14 21.35 -3.21
N LYS A 207 -13.13 20.31 -4.06
CA LYS A 207 -14.08 20.19 -5.18
C LYS A 207 -15.44 19.69 -4.70
N LEU A 208 -15.45 18.68 -3.84
CA LEU A 208 -16.69 18.07 -3.35
C LEU A 208 -17.48 19.02 -2.43
N GLU A 209 -16.83 19.89 -1.67
CA GLU A 209 -17.52 20.90 -0.82
C GLU A 209 -18.40 21.87 -1.61
N LYS A 210 -18.14 22.03 -2.92
CA LYS A 210 -18.90 22.93 -3.81
C LYS A 210 -20.07 22.23 -4.49
N LEU A 211 -20.24 20.93 -4.28
CA LEU A 211 -21.22 20.10 -4.96
C LEU A 211 -22.20 19.51 -3.97
N ASP A 212 -23.50 19.64 -4.25
CA ASP A 212 -24.55 18.99 -3.46
C ASP A 212 -24.86 17.59 -4.02
N ASN A 213 -24.66 16.55 -3.20
CA ASN A 213 -24.97 15.15 -3.51
C ASN A 213 -24.48 14.67 -4.90
N PRO A 214 -23.19 14.86 -5.26
CA PRO A 214 -22.72 14.64 -6.63
C PRO A 214 -22.72 13.17 -7.06
N LYS A 215 -22.86 12.94 -8.37
CA LYS A 215 -22.45 11.69 -9.03
C LYS A 215 -21.00 11.80 -9.47
N VAL A 216 -20.13 10.96 -8.92
CA VAL A 216 -18.69 11.00 -9.20
C VAL A 216 -18.26 9.79 -10.03
N LEU A 217 -17.37 10.01 -10.99
CA LEU A 217 -16.68 8.96 -11.73
C LEU A 217 -15.21 8.93 -11.31
N ASP A 218 -14.74 7.84 -10.70
CA ASP A 218 -13.33 7.60 -10.40
C ASP A 218 -12.74 6.76 -11.54
N CYS A 219 -12.04 7.39 -12.49
CA CYS A 219 -11.73 6.82 -13.81
C CYS A 219 -10.60 5.78 -13.80
N THR A 220 -9.66 5.93 -12.87
CA THR A 220 -8.45 5.12 -12.68
C THR A 220 -8.36 4.71 -11.22
N CYS A 221 -9.43 4.10 -10.73
CA CYS A 221 -9.72 4.06 -9.30
C CYS A 221 -8.71 3.25 -8.48
N GLY A 222 -7.94 2.36 -9.10
CA GLY A 222 -6.95 1.52 -8.44
C GLY A 222 -7.56 0.86 -7.20
N PRO A 223 -7.03 1.08 -5.99
CA PRO A 223 -7.57 0.51 -4.76
C PRO A 223 -8.86 1.18 -4.25
N GLY A 224 -9.36 2.21 -4.93
CA GLY A 224 -10.62 2.92 -4.67
C GLY A 224 -10.51 4.14 -3.76
N THR A 225 -9.30 4.62 -3.44
CA THR A 225 -9.08 5.63 -2.40
C THR A 225 -9.92 6.89 -2.60
N LEU A 226 -9.88 7.48 -3.80
CA LEU A 226 -10.54 8.76 -4.09
C LEU A 226 -12.06 8.59 -4.19
N GLY A 227 -12.55 7.56 -4.89
CA GLY A 227 -13.98 7.29 -4.94
C GLY A 227 -14.59 6.90 -3.58
N ILE A 228 -13.87 6.19 -2.71
CA ILE A 228 -14.33 5.91 -1.33
C ILE A 228 -14.41 7.21 -0.53
N TYR A 229 -13.42 8.10 -0.67
CA TYR A 229 -13.47 9.40 -0.05
C TYR A 229 -14.65 10.25 -0.55
N ALA A 230 -14.96 10.19 -1.84
CA ALA A 230 -16.12 10.86 -2.40
C ALA A 230 -17.44 10.36 -1.80
N LEU A 231 -17.60 9.04 -1.60
CA LEU A 231 -18.76 8.47 -0.90
C LEU A 231 -18.86 8.97 0.55
N LEU A 232 -17.75 8.97 1.29
CA LEU A 232 -17.69 9.48 2.67
C LEU A 232 -18.01 10.98 2.74
N SER A 233 -17.70 11.72 1.68
CA SER A 233 -17.99 13.16 1.56
C SER A 233 -19.39 13.46 1.05
N GLY A 234 -20.27 12.45 0.94
CA GLY A 234 -21.69 12.65 0.61
C GLY A 234 -22.03 12.47 -0.87
N ALA A 235 -21.12 11.98 -1.72
CA ALA A 235 -21.45 11.67 -3.11
C ALA A 235 -22.63 10.70 -3.20
N LYS A 236 -23.67 11.06 -3.95
CA LYS A 236 -24.88 10.25 -4.14
C LYS A 236 -24.58 8.92 -4.80
N HIS A 237 -23.67 8.92 -5.77
CA HIS A 237 -23.21 7.71 -6.43
C HIS A 237 -21.76 7.85 -6.85
N VAL A 238 -20.98 6.79 -6.72
CA VAL A 238 -19.62 6.72 -7.26
C VAL A 238 -19.48 5.57 -8.23
N THR A 239 -19.12 5.88 -9.47
CA THR A 239 -18.73 4.89 -10.46
C THR A 239 -17.22 4.71 -10.37
N PHE A 240 -16.78 3.53 -9.92
CA PHE A 240 -15.38 3.14 -9.88
C PHE A 240 -15.03 2.44 -11.20
N ASN A 241 -14.06 2.95 -11.94
CA ASN A 241 -13.53 2.34 -13.14
C ASN A 241 -12.02 2.15 -13.03
N ASP A 242 -11.51 1.03 -13.52
CA ASP A 242 -10.08 0.84 -13.69
C ASP A 242 -9.85 -0.18 -14.79
N ILE A 243 -8.79 -0.01 -15.58
CA ILE A 243 -8.49 -0.95 -16.66
C ILE A 243 -7.89 -2.28 -16.15
N ASN A 244 -7.25 -2.27 -15.00
CA ASN A 244 -6.70 -3.46 -14.37
C ASN A 244 -7.80 -4.21 -13.61
N LEU A 245 -8.24 -5.36 -14.11
CA LEU A 245 -9.33 -6.14 -13.51
C LEU A 245 -9.05 -6.55 -12.05
N ILE A 246 -7.79 -6.69 -11.64
CA ILE A 246 -7.41 -7.09 -10.27
C ILE A 246 -7.91 -6.06 -9.26
N THR A 247 -7.87 -4.77 -9.62
CA THR A 247 -8.21 -3.66 -8.71
C THR A 247 -9.69 -3.66 -8.33
N ARG A 248 -10.59 -4.16 -9.20
CA ARG A 248 -12.03 -4.28 -8.93
C ARG A 248 -12.33 -5.02 -7.62
N ASN A 249 -11.65 -6.14 -7.38
CA ASN A 249 -11.83 -6.94 -6.16
C ASN A 249 -11.19 -6.29 -4.92
N ILE A 250 -10.16 -5.48 -5.13
CA ILE A 250 -9.48 -4.69 -4.09
C ILE A 250 -10.41 -3.55 -3.67
N THR A 251 -10.88 -2.73 -4.62
CA THR A 251 -11.84 -1.64 -4.40
C THR A 251 -13.11 -2.12 -3.71
N LYS A 252 -13.71 -3.23 -4.16
CA LYS A 252 -14.88 -3.82 -3.49
C LYS A 252 -14.60 -4.16 -2.02
N THR A 253 -13.38 -4.59 -1.69
CA THR A 253 -12.98 -4.90 -0.31
C THR A 253 -12.81 -3.62 0.50
N ASN A 254 -12.12 -2.62 -0.05
CA ASN A 254 -11.89 -1.34 0.62
C ASN A 254 -13.20 -0.56 0.85
N ILE A 255 -14.16 -0.61 -0.09
CA ILE A 255 -15.50 -0.04 0.11
C ILE A 255 -16.16 -0.67 1.35
N LYS A 256 -16.18 -2.00 1.46
CA LYS A 256 -16.79 -2.68 2.62
C LYS A 256 -16.13 -2.35 3.95
N ILE A 257 -14.82 -2.11 3.94
CA ILE A 257 -14.06 -1.79 5.15
C ILE A 257 -14.37 -0.38 5.64
N ASN A 258 -14.38 0.59 4.72
CA ASN A 258 -14.58 2.00 5.07
C ASN A 258 -16.07 2.38 5.20
N LEU A 259 -16.95 1.64 4.51
CA LEU A 259 -18.38 1.90 4.44
C LEU A 259 -19.15 0.57 4.57
N PRO A 260 -19.14 -0.09 5.74
CA PRO A 260 -19.75 -1.43 5.92
C PRO A 260 -21.27 -1.46 5.67
N SER A 261 -21.94 -0.32 5.84
CA SER A 261 -23.40 -0.17 5.67
C SER A 261 -23.80 0.47 4.33
N ILE A 262 -22.88 0.58 3.36
CA ILE A 262 -23.19 1.21 2.08
C ILE A 262 -24.16 0.37 1.26
N GLU A 263 -25.20 1.02 0.75
CA GLU A 263 -26.15 0.43 -0.19
C GLU A 263 -25.48 0.13 -1.53
N ARG A 264 -25.91 -0.94 -2.21
CA ARG A 264 -25.27 -1.40 -3.46
C ARG A 264 -25.43 -0.37 -4.57
N GLU A 265 -26.53 0.36 -4.55
CA GLU A 265 -26.97 1.39 -5.48
C GLU A 265 -26.11 2.65 -5.41
N ARG A 266 -25.38 2.86 -4.31
CA ARG A 266 -24.47 4.00 -4.13
C ARG A 266 -23.18 3.86 -4.94
N TYR A 267 -22.88 2.70 -5.52
CA TYR A 267 -21.66 2.56 -6.30
C TYR A 267 -21.71 1.50 -7.42
N SER A 268 -20.99 1.77 -8.50
CA SER A 268 -20.80 0.84 -9.61
C SER A 268 -19.31 0.51 -9.79
N LEU A 269 -19.00 -0.67 -10.31
CA LEU A 269 -17.62 -1.12 -10.54
C LEU A 269 -17.49 -1.57 -12.00
N TYR A 270 -16.70 -0.85 -12.78
CA TYR A 270 -16.38 -1.15 -14.17
C TYR A 270 -14.91 -1.53 -14.32
N ASN A 271 -14.66 -2.31 -15.36
CA ASN A 271 -13.32 -2.63 -15.82
C ASN A 271 -13.23 -2.30 -17.30
N MET A 272 -12.96 -1.03 -17.61
CA MET A 272 -12.98 -0.52 -18.98
C MET A 272 -11.88 0.50 -19.18
N ASP A 273 -11.38 0.57 -20.41
CA ASP A 273 -10.66 1.75 -20.89
C ASP A 273 -11.57 3.00 -20.78
N ILE A 274 -10.96 4.13 -20.43
CA ILE A 274 -11.65 5.40 -20.18
C ILE A 274 -12.40 5.88 -21.43
N LEU A 275 -11.81 5.76 -22.62
CA LEU A 275 -12.44 6.21 -23.86
C LEU A 275 -13.64 5.32 -24.21
N THR A 276 -13.51 4.01 -23.96
CA THR A 276 -14.62 3.06 -24.13
C THR A 276 -15.74 3.35 -23.14
N LEU A 277 -15.41 3.58 -21.86
CA LEU A 277 -16.40 3.95 -20.85
C LEU A 277 -17.13 5.24 -21.23
N ALA A 278 -16.39 6.29 -21.62
CA ALA A 278 -16.97 7.57 -22.01
C ALA A 278 -17.91 7.46 -23.24
N LYS A 279 -17.66 6.51 -24.15
CA LYS A 279 -18.54 6.25 -25.30
C LYS A 279 -19.80 5.49 -24.89
N THR A 280 -19.65 4.45 -24.07
CA THR A 280 -20.70 3.45 -23.80
C THR A 280 -21.61 3.81 -22.62
N THR A 281 -21.13 4.60 -21.66
CA THR A 281 -21.97 4.99 -20.52
C THR A 281 -22.97 6.07 -20.90
N PHE A 282 -24.23 5.88 -20.54
CA PHE A 282 -25.27 6.92 -20.66
C PHE A 282 -25.35 7.82 -19.43
N GLN A 283 -24.69 7.43 -18.33
CA GLN A 283 -24.69 8.19 -17.09
C GLN A 283 -23.93 9.51 -17.26
N LYS A 284 -24.52 10.58 -16.71
CA LYS A 284 -23.87 11.88 -16.54
C LYS A 284 -23.35 12.01 -15.11
N PHE A 285 -22.19 12.64 -14.97
CA PHE A 285 -21.48 12.84 -13.72
C PHE A 285 -21.34 14.34 -13.44
N ASP A 286 -21.28 14.69 -12.17
CA ASP A 286 -20.95 16.05 -11.75
C ASP A 286 -19.43 16.24 -11.76
N LEU A 287 -18.69 15.21 -11.33
CA LEU A 287 -17.23 15.22 -11.27
C LEU A 287 -16.67 13.90 -11.82
N ALA A 288 -15.67 13.98 -12.70
CA ALA A 288 -14.81 12.85 -13.05
C ALA A 288 -13.40 13.07 -12.49
N ILE A 289 -12.82 12.04 -11.88
CA ILE A 289 -11.48 12.04 -11.31
C ILE A 289 -10.57 11.25 -12.25
N LEU A 290 -9.45 11.84 -12.64
CA LEU A 290 -8.45 11.23 -13.51
C LEU A 290 -7.07 11.29 -12.82
N ASP A 291 -6.70 10.19 -12.16
CA ASP A 291 -5.41 10.01 -11.46
C ASP A 291 -4.58 8.98 -12.23
N THR A 292 -3.86 9.43 -13.25
CA THR A 292 -3.06 8.54 -14.11
C THR A 292 -1.67 8.31 -13.54
N PHE A 293 -1.00 7.25 -13.98
CA PHE A 293 0.41 7.07 -13.66
C PHE A 293 1.25 8.29 -14.09
N PRO A 294 2.35 8.61 -13.36
CA PRO A 294 3.24 9.69 -13.74
C PRO A 294 3.72 9.58 -15.19
N GLY A 295 3.65 10.68 -15.93
CA GLY A 295 4.12 10.77 -17.33
C GLY A 295 3.08 10.38 -18.39
N ILE A 296 1.89 9.92 -18.01
CA ILE A 296 0.79 9.67 -18.96
C ILE A 296 0.13 11.00 -19.35
N LYS A 297 -0.01 11.25 -20.66
CA LYS A 297 -0.73 12.43 -21.18
C LYS A 297 -2.24 12.25 -21.04
N THR A 298 -2.91 13.24 -20.46
CA THR A 298 -4.33 13.16 -20.07
C THR A 298 -5.30 13.82 -21.05
N ASP A 299 -4.82 14.66 -21.99
CA ASP A 299 -5.67 15.52 -22.85
C ASP A 299 -6.81 14.77 -23.57
N LYS A 300 -6.51 13.59 -24.11
CA LYS A 300 -7.49 12.77 -24.84
C LYS A 300 -8.57 12.21 -23.92
N TYR A 301 -8.19 11.86 -22.69
CA TYR A 301 -9.09 11.29 -21.70
C TYR A 301 -9.97 12.39 -21.09
N GLU A 302 -9.39 13.53 -20.75
CA GLU A 302 -10.12 14.70 -20.25
C GLU A 302 -11.21 15.14 -21.25
N LYS A 303 -10.85 15.33 -22.53
CA LYS A 303 -11.81 15.68 -23.58
C LYS A 303 -12.95 14.68 -23.73
N ALA A 304 -12.67 13.38 -23.54
CA ALA A 304 -13.70 12.36 -23.59
C ALA A 304 -14.60 12.40 -22.35
N LEU A 305 -14.02 12.61 -21.16
CA LEU A 305 -14.72 12.66 -19.89
C LEU A 305 -15.62 13.90 -19.76
N LEU A 306 -15.20 15.05 -20.28
CA LEU A 306 -16.03 16.28 -20.32
C LEU A 306 -17.33 16.11 -21.13
N ARG A 307 -17.42 15.10 -22.00
CA ARG A 307 -18.68 14.76 -22.69
C ARG A 307 -19.69 14.08 -21.76
N ARG A 308 -19.23 13.55 -20.62
CA ARG A 308 -20.02 12.77 -19.65
C ARG A 308 -20.03 13.38 -18.25
N SER A 309 -19.14 14.32 -17.96
CA SER A 309 -19.01 14.99 -16.67
C SER A 309 -19.08 16.51 -16.83
N LYS A 310 -19.55 17.22 -15.80
CA LYS A 310 -19.52 18.70 -15.79
C LYS A 310 -18.10 19.22 -15.60
N GLU A 311 -17.31 18.50 -14.82
CA GLU A 311 -15.94 18.84 -14.49
C GLU A 311 -15.05 17.59 -14.44
N VAL A 312 -13.77 17.75 -14.81
CA VAL A 312 -12.72 16.74 -14.65
C VAL A 312 -11.67 17.27 -13.68
N LEU A 313 -11.41 16.51 -12.62
CA LEU A 313 -10.29 16.72 -11.70
C LEU A 313 -9.14 15.80 -12.10
N ILE A 314 -8.06 16.39 -12.59
CA ILE A 314 -6.81 15.68 -12.92
C ILE A 314 -5.89 15.75 -11.71
N ILE A 315 -5.31 14.60 -11.33
CA ILE A 315 -4.45 14.44 -10.15
C ILE A 315 -3.09 13.87 -10.56
#